data_AF-A0A1G0VFQ6-F1
#
_entry.id   AF-A0A1G0VFQ6-F1
#
_cell.length_a   1.000
_cell.length_b   1.000
_cell.length_c   1.000
_cell.angle_alpha   90.00
_cell.angle_beta   90.00
_cell.angle_gamma   90.00
#
_symmetry.space_group_name_H-M   'P 1'
#
loop_
_entity.id
_entity.type
_entity.pdbx_description
1 polymer ?
#
loop_
_entity_poly.entity_id
_entity_poly.type
_entity_poly.pdbx_seq_one_letter_code
_entity_poly.pdbx_strand_id
1 'polypeptide(L)'
;MALVQEKYSNPAIGSEMLLSKFIKIGKDHFQIAPRNDSDPIALIKESIRFFSLDLPAEIKEIFISYNEAPLFWIFESSLLTQIEEFMKFNFKGIAYTELHKQMKENYSRWATTKLKSEREYYSTTTINFIERDVNKHNFFKMILKGIIFTYQSTYYSPTKALEMFTETFDLINTLRINEHTKAEIKYILKLYTGFLHLKENDYVSANAAFKDAIEIKSQGCTAKIYAALSEINLDNEDLATYHLREVFEYDVQRLSIALKTNNAGMFNYFFRNAFIYNVFYDKDFAKAHDSIQLILNEHRPLEGDLLEKCKENLEKIKKKKLDEYYDEEITKTFAFTEKIIPVYSRSRSTLLLAAYPEFRKKLNSIVEGIVSKVKEKFYAEVKESLASYDVVIKDNLSAEKHLLEELESFKVKSKEMLSEAIKNLQANYDSEAKILEEKIEQLPNMDRYNPRISLANNMTYNTVIAFIVFFIGGMSSYSNRVVDNASEFNSIFAQVLISGSKWGAISFLLGVLISIAMAGVIVMERFDVKSKLQRKLNYLRIEKEHTIADIKETSQHKEKIMVENMNVSIQLHKKRAEEMKGQRAAAEKEQMAAANQKIENTTADLIKIFAQS
;
A
#
# COMPACT_ATOMS: atom_id res chain seq x y z
N MET A 1 -71.60 -53.04 -17.36
CA MET A 1 -70.37 -52.40 -16.85
C MET A 1 -69.58 -51.64 -17.91
N ALA A 2 -69.72 -51.92 -19.22
CA ALA A 2 -69.03 -51.19 -20.29
C ALA A 2 -69.57 -49.77 -20.57
N LEU A 3 -70.85 -49.48 -20.26
CA LEU A 3 -71.48 -48.17 -20.51
C LEU A 3 -71.17 -47.07 -19.47
N VAL A 4 -70.41 -47.39 -18.41
CA VAL A 4 -70.02 -46.42 -17.37
C VAL A 4 -68.59 -45.89 -17.59
N GLN A 5 -67.75 -46.61 -18.35
CA GLN A 5 -66.38 -46.16 -18.65
C GLN A 5 -66.32 -45.11 -19.76
N GLU A 6 -67.27 -45.11 -20.72
CA GLU A 6 -67.31 -44.11 -21.81
C GLU A 6 -67.74 -42.70 -21.37
N LYS A 7 -68.42 -42.55 -20.22
CA LYS A 7 -68.86 -41.24 -19.73
C LYS A 7 -67.83 -40.51 -18.85
N TYR A 8 -66.74 -41.18 -18.47
CA TYR A 8 -65.69 -40.62 -17.61
C TYR A 8 -64.29 -40.63 -18.23
N SER A 9 -64.11 -41.22 -19.42
CA SER A 9 -62.92 -41.02 -20.26
C SER A 9 -63.01 -39.68 -21.01
N ASN A 10 -63.19 -38.59 -20.25
CA ASN A 10 -63.34 -37.25 -20.80
C ASN A 10 -61.95 -36.58 -20.84
N PRO A 11 -61.34 -36.30 -22.00
CA PRO A 11 -60.03 -35.63 -22.08
C PRO A 11 -60.03 -34.26 -21.36
N ALA A 12 -61.19 -33.63 -21.21
CA ALA A 12 -61.39 -32.42 -20.41
C ALA A 12 -61.13 -32.63 -18.89
N ILE A 13 -61.47 -33.80 -18.32
CA ILE A 13 -61.19 -34.10 -16.90
C ILE A 13 -59.69 -34.32 -16.70
N GLY A 14 -59.01 -34.91 -17.68
CA GLY A 14 -57.55 -35.10 -17.67
C GLY A 14 -56.77 -33.79 -17.73
N SER A 15 -57.18 -32.85 -18.59
CA SER A 15 -56.55 -31.53 -18.72
C SER A 15 -56.82 -30.63 -17.50
N GLU A 16 -58.01 -30.67 -16.91
CA GLU A 16 -58.33 -29.96 -15.67
C GLU A 16 -57.52 -30.50 -14.48
N MET A 17 -57.35 -31.84 -14.38
CA MET A 17 -56.54 -32.45 -13.33
C MET A 17 -55.06 -32.07 -13.47
N LEU A 18 -54.51 -32.07 -14.68
CA LEU A 18 -53.12 -31.68 -14.97
C LEU A 18 -52.89 -30.19 -14.65
N LEU A 19 -53.83 -29.31 -15.03
CA LEU A 19 -53.77 -27.89 -14.65
C LEU A 19 -53.83 -27.69 -13.13
N SER A 20 -54.70 -28.42 -12.42
CA SER A 20 -54.78 -28.35 -10.96
C SER A 20 -53.49 -28.82 -10.29
N LYS A 21 -52.84 -29.87 -10.82
CA LYS A 21 -51.52 -30.34 -10.34
C LYS A 21 -50.46 -29.28 -10.60
N PHE A 22 -50.44 -28.67 -11.77
CA PHE A 22 -49.49 -27.62 -12.14
C PHE A 22 -49.60 -26.37 -11.24
N ILE A 23 -50.82 -25.88 -10.98
CA ILE A 23 -51.04 -24.75 -10.05
C ILE A 23 -50.55 -25.11 -8.65
N LYS A 24 -50.74 -26.36 -8.23
CA LYS A 24 -50.26 -26.85 -6.93
C LYS A 24 -48.73 -26.79 -6.84
N ILE A 25 -47.98 -27.07 -7.92
CA ILE A 25 -46.53 -26.90 -7.96
C ILE A 25 -46.15 -25.47 -7.60
N GLY A 26 -46.71 -24.47 -8.28
CA GLY A 26 -46.40 -23.05 -8.03
C GLY A 26 -46.68 -22.64 -6.58
N LYS A 27 -47.78 -23.13 -6.00
CA LYS A 27 -48.13 -22.89 -4.59
C LYS A 27 -47.17 -23.61 -3.62
N ASP A 28 -46.87 -24.87 -3.85
CA ASP A 28 -46.04 -25.69 -2.96
C ASP A 28 -44.56 -25.27 -3.02
N HIS A 29 -44.09 -24.83 -4.19
CA HIS A 29 -42.70 -24.44 -4.43
C HIS A 29 -42.41 -22.97 -4.18
N PHE A 30 -43.38 -22.07 -4.33
CA PHE A 30 -43.11 -20.63 -4.25
C PHE A 30 -44.12 -19.85 -3.41
N GLN A 31 -45.19 -20.51 -2.92
CA GLN A 31 -46.29 -19.86 -2.19
C GLN A 31 -46.97 -18.76 -3.02
N ILE A 32 -46.94 -18.89 -4.35
CA ILE A 32 -47.58 -17.97 -5.29
C ILE A 32 -49.10 -18.07 -5.13
N ALA A 33 -49.76 -16.92 -5.04
CA ALA A 33 -51.21 -16.85 -5.15
C ALA A 33 -51.61 -16.84 -6.64
N PRO A 34 -52.73 -17.45 -7.02
CA PRO A 34 -53.25 -17.31 -8.38
C PRO A 34 -53.44 -15.83 -8.71
N ARG A 35 -52.99 -15.40 -9.89
CA ARG A 35 -53.04 -14.00 -10.31
C ARG A 35 -54.51 -13.59 -10.49
N ASN A 36 -54.99 -12.68 -9.63
CA ASN A 36 -56.23 -11.95 -9.89
C ASN A 36 -55.98 -10.95 -11.03
N ASP A 37 -57.02 -10.58 -11.79
CA ASP A 37 -56.94 -9.59 -12.87
C ASP A 37 -56.03 -8.43 -12.48
N SER A 38 -54.97 -8.22 -13.24
CA SER A 38 -53.93 -7.27 -12.89
C SER A 38 -54.50 -5.86 -12.79
N ASP A 39 -54.01 -5.12 -11.81
CA ASP A 39 -54.21 -3.69 -11.73
C ASP A 39 -53.09 -3.00 -12.53
N PRO A 40 -53.38 -2.36 -13.68
CA PRO A 40 -52.38 -1.64 -14.46
C PRO A 40 -51.62 -0.61 -13.63
N ILE A 41 -52.29 0.01 -12.64
CA ILE A 41 -51.68 1.02 -11.76
C ILE A 41 -50.66 0.36 -10.82
N ALA A 42 -50.93 -0.85 -10.32
CA ALA A 42 -50.00 -1.60 -9.50
C ALA A 42 -48.72 -1.95 -10.28
N LEU A 43 -48.86 -2.41 -11.52
CA LEU A 43 -47.72 -2.73 -12.40
C LEU A 43 -46.87 -1.50 -12.72
N ILE A 44 -47.50 -0.35 -13.00
CA ILE A 44 -46.78 0.91 -13.21
C ILE A 44 -46.00 1.29 -11.94
N LYS A 45 -46.60 1.20 -10.75
CA LYS A 45 -45.92 1.46 -9.47
C LYS A 45 -44.76 0.49 -9.21
N GLU A 46 -44.89 -0.77 -9.59
CA GLU A 46 -43.81 -1.76 -9.51
C GLU A 46 -42.68 -1.43 -10.47
N SER A 47 -42.99 -0.98 -11.70
CA SER A 47 -41.98 -0.55 -12.65
C SER A 47 -41.16 0.65 -12.15
N ILE A 48 -41.79 1.65 -11.52
CA ILE A 48 -41.10 2.80 -10.90
C ILE A 48 -40.13 2.31 -9.81
N ARG A 49 -40.56 1.36 -8.97
CA ARG A 49 -39.67 0.75 -7.97
C ARG A 49 -38.49 0.04 -8.62
N PHE A 50 -38.71 -0.72 -9.69
CA PHE A 50 -37.65 -1.39 -10.42
C PHE A 50 -36.62 -0.43 -10.99
N PHE A 51 -37.05 0.61 -11.71
CA PHE A 51 -36.14 1.58 -12.33
C PHE A 51 -35.47 2.51 -11.33
N SER A 52 -36.00 2.63 -10.11
CA SER A 52 -35.31 3.31 -9.00
C SER A 52 -34.14 2.50 -8.41
N LEU A 53 -34.07 1.19 -8.69
CA LEU A 53 -32.94 0.36 -8.31
C LEU A 53 -31.79 0.60 -9.29
N ASP A 54 -30.61 0.93 -8.77
CA ASP A 54 -29.39 1.02 -9.57
C ASP A 54 -28.89 -0.39 -9.92
N LEU A 55 -29.44 -0.94 -11.02
CA LEU A 55 -29.22 -2.33 -11.44
C LEU A 55 -28.11 -2.43 -12.49
N PRO A 56 -27.22 -3.43 -12.35
CA PRO A 56 -26.24 -3.73 -13.39
C PRO A 56 -26.96 -4.30 -14.63
N ALA A 57 -26.40 -4.06 -15.82
CA ALA A 57 -27.07 -4.28 -17.11
C ALA A 57 -27.53 -5.73 -17.30
N GLU A 58 -26.80 -6.69 -16.72
CA GLU A 58 -27.06 -8.13 -16.81
C GLU A 58 -28.39 -8.51 -16.17
N ILE A 59 -28.82 -7.81 -15.10
CA ILE A 59 -30.09 -8.09 -14.40
C ILE A 59 -31.15 -7.00 -14.60
N LYS A 60 -30.89 -6.07 -15.53
CA LYS A 60 -31.72 -4.90 -15.80
C LYS A 60 -32.77 -5.23 -16.86
N GLU A 61 -33.67 -6.15 -16.51
CA GLU A 61 -34.87 -6.45 -17.27
C GLU A 61 -36.10 -6.47 -16.36
N ILE A 62 -37.17 -5.82 -16.82
CA ILE A 62 -38.51 -5.96 -16.27
C ILE A 62 -39.27 -6.98 -17.14
N PHE A 63 -39.97 -7.93 -16.51
CA PHE A 63 -40.74 -8.91 -17.25
C PHE A 63 -41.87 -8.22 -18.03
N ILE A 64 -41.97 -8.51 -19.34
CA ILE A 64 -43.05 -8.01 -20.19
C ILE A 64 -44.04 -9.16 -20.41
N SER A 65 -45.12 -9.19 -19.64
CA SER A 65 -46.17 -10.20 -19.84
C SER A 65 -46.91 -9.96 -21.15
N TYR A 66 -47.10 -10.99 -21.96
CA TYR A 66 -47.85 -10.98 -23.22
C TYR A 66 -49.18 -10.21 -23.10
N ASN A 67 -50.02 -10.52 -22.12
CA ASN A 67 -51.34 -9.87 -21.97
C ASN A 67 -51.26 -8.38 -21.58
N GLU A 68 -50.14 -7.95 -21.00
CA GLU A 68 -49.93 -6.61 -20.44
C GLU A 68 -48.85 -5.83 -21.19
N ALA A 69 -48.31 -6.39 -22.28
CA ALA A 69 -47.23 -5.82 -23.05
C ALA A 69 -47.46 -4.34 -23.38
N PRO A 70 -48.68 -3.90 -23.79
CA PRO A 70 -48.95 -2.49 -24.04
C PRO A 70 -48.54 -1.51 -22.93
N LEU A 71 -48.54 -1.93 -21.66
CA LEU A 71 -48.17 -1.10 -20.52
C LEU A 71 -46.68 -0.75 -20.48
N PHE A 72 -45.80 -1.57 -21.07
CA PHE A 72 -44.36 -1.35 -21.05
C PHE A 72 -43.97 0.06 -21.54
N TRP A 73 -44.65 0.56 -22.56
CA TRP A 73 -44.40 1.86 -23.18
C TRP A 73 -44.93 3.06 -22.39
N ILE A 74 -45.44 2.81 -21.19
CA ILE A 74 -45.91 3.82 -20.22
C ILE A 74 -45.00 3.86 -19.00
N PHE A 75 -44.16 2.84 -18.80
CA PHE A 75 -43.25 2.77 -17.66
C PHE A 75 -42.20 3.88 -17.73
N GLU A 76 -41.88 4.49 -16.59
CA GLU A 76 -40.85 5.52 -16.48
C GLU A 76 -39.44 4.92 -16.49
N SER A 77 -39.07 4.28 -17.62
CA SER A 77 -37.77 3.63 -17.80
C SER A 77 -36.72 4.56 -18.41
N SER A 78 -35.44 4.27 -18.15
CA SER A 78 -34.32 4.99 -18.78
C SER A 78 -34.35 4.91 -20.31
N LEU A 79 -34.86 3.79 -20.85
CA LEU A 79 -35.04 3.61 -22.29
C LEU A 79 -36.05 4.62 -22.84
N LEU A 80 -37.22 4.76 -22.21
CA LEU A 80 -38.22 5.73 -22.67
C LEU A 80 -37.73 7.17 -22.54
N THR A 81 -36.98 7.50 -21.48
CA THR A 81 -36.38 8.83 -21.34
C THR A 81 -35.42 9.14 -22.50
N GLN A 82 -34.57 8.19 -22.88
CA GLN A 82 -33.65 8.35 -24.02
C GLN A 82 -34.38 8.48 -25.34
N ILE A 83 -35.46 7.70 -25.54
CA ILE A 83 -36.33 7.83 -26.71
C ILE A 83 -36.94 9.24 -26.74
N GLU A 84 -37.51 9.72 -25.64
CA GLU A 84 -38.12 11.05 -25.54
C GLU A 84 -37.13 12.17 -25.82
N GLU A 85 -35.91 12.10 -25.28
CA GLU A 85 -34.85 13.07 -25.56
C GLU A 85 -34.48 13.06 -27.04
N PHE A 86 -34.35 11.87 -27.64
CA PHE A 86 -34.12 11.73 -29.07
C PHE A 86 -35.26 12.36 -29.89
N MET A 87 -36.52 12.10 -29.52
CA MET A 87 -37.67 12.66 -30.23
C MET A 87 -37.68 14.20 -30.13
N LYS A 88 -37.46 14.76 -28.94
CA LYS A 88 -37.42 16.21 -28.72
C LYS A 88 -36.28 16.91 -29.46
N PHE A 89 -35.12 16.26 -29.55
CA PHE A 89 -33.96 16.84 -30.21
C PHE A 89 -34.10 16.87 -31.74
N ASN A 90 -34.62 15.78 -32.32
CA ASN A 90 -34.67 15.59 -33.77
C ASN A 90 -35.95 16.10 -34.42
N PHE A 91 -37.05 16.23 -33.66
CA PHE A 91 -38.34 16.70 -34.16
C PHE A 91 -38.74 17.99 -33.46
N LYS A 92 -38.57 19.13 -34.16
CA LYS A 92 -38.80 20.47 -33.63
C LYS A 92 -40.10 21.08 -34.17
N GLY A 93 -40.81 21.81 -33.31
CA GLY A 93 -41.99 22.60 -33.68
C GLY A 93 -43.21 22.31 -32.79
N ILE A 94 -43.97 23.36 -32.45
CA ILE A 94 -45.12 23.30 -31.53
C ILE A 94 -46.15 22.26 -31.98
N ALA A 95 -46.43 22.18 -33.28
CA ALA A 95 -47.39 21.23 -33.84
C ALA A 95 -46.97 19.76 -33.63
N TYR A 96 -45.68 19.44 -33.80
CA TYR A 96 -45.17 18.10 -33.55
C TYR A 96 -45.20 17.78 -32.05
N THR A 97 -44.74 18.70 -31.20
CA THR A 97 -44.69 18.49 -29.75
C THR A 97 -46.09 18.23 -29.17
N GLU A 98 -47.09 18.99 -29.61
CA GLU A 98 -48.48 18.78 -29.18
C GLU A 98 -49.04 17.45 -29.71
N LEU A 99 -48.78 17.10 -30.97
CA LEU A 99 -49.21 15.83 -31.55
C LEU A 99 -48.58 14.62 -30.83
N HIS A 100 -47.26 14.65 -30.56
CA HIS A 100 -46.54 13.62 -29.82
C HIS A 100 -47.09 13.44 -28.40
N LYS A 101 -47.36 14.55 -27.71
CA LYS A 101 -48.00 14.54 -26.39
C LYS A 101 -49.39 13.90 -26.44
N GLN A 102 -50.24 14.31 -27.37
CA GLN A 102 -51.58 13.76 -27.54
C GLN A 102 -51.57 12.26 -27.89
N MET A 103 -50.65 11.82 -28.76
CA MET A 103 -50.45 10.39 -29.07
C MET A 103 -50.16 9.59 -27.80
N LYS A 104 -49.22 10.05 -26.97
CA LYS A 104 -48.84 9.36 -25.73
C LYS A 104 -49.94 9.35 -24.68
N GLU A 105 -50.62 10.47 -24.48
CA GLU A 105 -51.69 10.57 -23.49
C GLU A 105 -52.85 9.63 -23.83
N ASN A 106 -53.27 9.59 -25.10
CA ASN A 106 -54.34 8.70 -25.53
C ASN A 106 -53.92 7.23 -25.53
N TYR A 107 -52.68 6.91 -25.94
CA TYR A 107 -52.14 5.55 -25.83
C TYR A 107 -52.11 5.09 -24.37
N SER A 108 -51.66 5.95 -23.45
CA SER A 108 -51.59 5.62 -22.02
C SER A 108 -52.97 5.35 -21.43
N ARG A 109 -53.98 6.15 -21.82
CA ARG A 109 -55.38 5.90 -21.44
C ARG A 109 -55.92 4.60 -22.05
N TRP A 110 -55.62 4.32 -23.31
CA TRP A 110 -56.03 3.07 -23.98
C TRP A 110 -55.50 1.83 -23.26
N ALA A 111 -54.22 1.84 -22.88
CA ALA A 111 -53.56 0.69 -22.27
C ALA A 111 -53.96 0.47 -20.80
N THR A 112 -54.39 1.51 -20.08
CA THR A 112 -54.74 1.43 -18.65
C THR A 112 -56.24 1.26 -18.40
N THR A 113 -57.09 1.63 -19.36
CA THR A 113 -58.54 1.57 -19.21
C THR A 113 -59.07 0.14 -19.32
N LYS A 114 -59.98 -0.26 -18.42
CA LYS A 114 -60.64 -1.58 -18.46
C LYS A 114 -61.94 -1.58 -19.27
N LEU A 115 -62.61 -0.43 -19.42
CA LEU A 115 -63.87 -0.31 -20.15
C LEU A 115 -63.66 -0.44 -21.67
N LYS A 116 -64.36 -1.39 -22.29
CA LYS A 116 -64.21 -1.70 -23.73
C LYS A 116 -64.49 -0.49 -24.64
N SER A 117 -65.56 0.24 -24.39
CA SER A 117 -65.95 1.42 -25.19
C SER A 117 -64.91 2.54 -25.13
N GLU A 118 -64.37 2.81 -23.94
CA GLU A 118 -63.30 3.80 -23.76
C GLU A 118 -61.99 3.34 -24.40
N ARG A 119 -61.65 2.03 -24.30
CA ARG A 119 -60.49 1.49 -25.02
C ARG A 119 -60.63 1.67 -26.53
N GLU A 120 -61.79 1.38 -27.10
CA GLU A 120 -62.04 1.62 -28.53
C GLU A 120 -61.85 3.10 -28.89
N TYR A 121 -62.46 4.02 -28.13
CA TYR A 121 -62.31 5.46 -28.33
C TYR A 121 -60.84 5.93 -28.29
N TYR A 122 -60.08 5.55 -27.26
CA TYR A 122 -58.69 5.96 -27.12
C TYR A 122 -57.79 5.34 -28.19
N SER A 123 -58.06 4.09 -28.62
CA SER A 123 -57.31 3.45 -29.71
C SER A 123 -57.53 4.16 -31.05
N THR A 124 -58.77 4.47 -31.41
CA THR A 124 -59.12 5.23 -32.63
C THR A 124 -58.48 6.62 -32.61
N THR A 125 -58.57 7.30 -31.48
CA THR A 125 -57.98 8.63 -31.30
C THR A 125 -56.46 8.58 -31.46
N THR A 126 -55.80 7.57 -30.89
CA THR A 126 -54.36 7.36 -31.03
C THR A 126 -53.95 7.14 -32.49
N ILE A 127 -54.66 6.23 -33.20
CA ILE A 127 -54.39 5.97 -34.62
C ILE A 127 -54.56 7.23 -35.47
N ASN A 128 -55.64 8.00 -35.25
CA ASN A 128 -55.89 9.24 -35.97
C ASN A 128 -54.75 10.27 -35.76
N PHE A 129 -54.19 10.36 -34.57
CA PHE A 129 -53.04 11.23 -34.33
C PHE A 129 -51.76 10.71 -34.98
N ILE A 130 -51.53 9.39 -34.96
CA ILE A 130 -50.38 8.77 -35.63
C ILE A 130 -50.42 9.01 -37.15
N GLU A 131 -51.60 8.94 -37.77
CA GLU A 131 -51.78 9.15 -39.21
C GLU A 131 -51.66 10.62 -39.63
N ARG A 132 -51.90 11.56 -38.71
CA ARG A 132 -51.63 13.00 -38.93
C ARG A 132 -50.15 13.34 -38.85
N ASP A 133 -49.34 12.51 -38.21
CA ASP A 133 -47.89 12.71 -38.16
C ASP A 133 -47.26 12.31 -39.49
N VAL A 134 -46.82 13.32 -40.27
CA VAL A 134 -46.16 13.13 -41.56
C VAL A 134 -44.71 12.66 -41.45
N ASN A 135 -44.12 12.66 -40.24
CA ASN A 135 -42.71 12.36 -40.07
C ASN A 135 -42.41 10.87 -40.16
N LYS A 136 -41.77 10.44 -41.25
CA LYS A 136 -41.43 9.03 -41.50
C LYS A 136 -40.31 8.48 -40.60
N HIS A 137 -39.53 9.34 -39.94
CA HIS A 137 -38.46 8.92 -39.02
C HIS A 137 -38.94 8.79 -37.57
N ASN A 138 -40.21 9.09 -37.29
CA ASN A 138 -40.80 8.84 -35.99
C ASN A 138 -41.07 7.34 -35.82
N PHE A 139 -40.04 6.60 -35.41
CA PHE A 139 -40.14 5.15 -35.16
C PHE A 139 -41.09 4.84 -33.98
N PHE A 140 -41.20 5.74 -33.01
CA PHE A 140 -42.02 5.52 -31.81
C PHE A 140 -43.51 5.40 -32.14
N LYS A 141 -44.03 6.21 -33.08
CA LYS A 141 -45.43 6.09 -33.51
C LYS A 141 -45.72 4.75 -34.20
N MET A 142 -44.74 4.19 -34.92
CA MET A 142 -44.86 2.91 -35.61
C MET A 142 -44.95 1.76 -34.61
N ILE A 143 -44.16 1.82 -33.54
CA ILE A 143 -44.26 0.91 -32.40
C ILE A 143 -45.67 0.95 -31.80
N LEU A 144 -46.16 2.13 -31.41
CA LEU A 144 -47.49 2.26 -30.81
C LEU A 144 -48.60 1.74 -31.75
N LYS A 145 -48.51 2.05 -33.05
CA LYS A 145 -49.44 1.59 -34.07
C LYS A 145 -49.43 0.06 -34.22
N GLY A 146 -48.25 -0.54 -34.28
CA GLY A 146 -48.08 -2.00 -34.34
C GLY A 146 -48.71 -2.69 -33.13
N ILE A 147 -48.51 -2.14 -31.92
CA ILE A 147 -49.09 -2.68 -30.69
C ILE A 147 -50.62 -2.61 -30.69
N ILE A 148 -51.21 -1.50 -31.17
CA ILE A 148 -52.67 -1.40 -31.32
C ILE A 148 -53.18 -2.45 -32.31
N PHE A 149 -52.49 -2.63 -33.45
CA PHE A 149 -52.83 -3.67 -34.42
C PHE A 149 -52.65 -5.10 -33.90
N THR A 150 -51.79 -5.31 -32.88
CA THR A 150 -51.68 -6.60 -32.20
C THR A 150 -52.77 -6.78 -31.15
N TYR A 151 -53.03 -5.81 -30.28
CA TYR A 151 -53.82 -6.03 -29.04
C TYR A 151 -55.26 -5.54 -29.08
N GLN A 152 -55.59 -4.53 -29.89
CA GLN A 152 -56.94 -3.95 -29.92
C GLN A 152 -57.82 -4.71 -30.93
N SER A 153 -58.89 -5.35 -30.44
CA SER A 153 -59.76 -6.18 -31.28
C SER A 153 -60.36 -5.46 -32.49
N THR A 154 -60.72 -4.18 -32.38
CA THR A 154 -61.30 -3.39 -33.49
C THR A 154 -60.30 -3.06 -34.60
N TYR A 155 -59.01 -3.08 -34.29
CA TYR A 155 -57.93 -2.76 -35.23
C TYR A 155 -57.03 -3.96 -35.49
N TYR A 156 -57.38 -5.15 -34.99
CA TYR A 156 -56.52 -6.31 -35.04
C TYR A 156 -56.17 -6.66 -36.49
N SER A 157 -54.88 -6.59 -36.81
CA SER A 157 -54.35 -6.84 -38.15
C SER A 157 -52.91 -7.31 -38.05
N PRO A 158 -52.68 -8.64 -38.06
CA PRO A 158 -51.33 -9.20 -37.91
C PRO A 158 -50.35 -8.74 -38.98
N THR A 159 -50.79 -8.74 -40.24
CA THR A 159 -49.95 -8.31 -41.37
C THR A 159 -49.47 -6.86 -41.21
N LYS A 160 -50.37 -5.94 -40.85
CA LYS A 160 -50.02 -4.53 -40.60
C LYS A 160 -49.17 -4.37 -39.34
N ALA A 161 -49.42 -5.14 -38.29
CA ALA A 161 -48.59 -5.11 -37.08
C ALA A 161 -47.15 -5.54 -37.40
N LEU A 162 -46.98 -6.64 -38.14
CA LEU A 162 -45.68 -7.16 -38.56
C LEU A 162 -44.94 -6.18 -39.47
N GLU A 163 -45.64 -5.56 -40.41
CA GLU A 163 -45.11 -4.49 -41.27
C GLU A 163 -44.56 -3.34 -40.41
N MET A 164 -45.36 -2.82 -39.47
CA MET A 164 -44.91 -1.75 -38.56
C MET A 164 -43.68 -2.14 -37.75
N PHE A 165 -43.63 -3.36 -37.18
CA PHE A 165 -42.47 -3.81 -36.40
C PHE A 165 -41.22 -4.00 -37.26
N THR A 166 -41.36 -4.55 -38.46
CA THR A 166 -40.23 -4.78 -39.40
C THR A 166 -39.67 -3.46 -39.90
N GLU A 167 -40.52 -2.56 -40.37
CA GLU A 167 -40.09 -1.22 -40.81
C GLU A 167 -39.43 -0.44 -39.67
N THR A 168 -39.97 -0.56 -38.44
CA THR A 168 -39.33 0.06 -37.26
C THR A 168 -37.94 -0.53 -37.01
N PHE A 169 -37.81 -1.86 -37.06
CA PHE A 169 -36.54 -2.55 -36.84
C PHE A 169 -35.46 -2.07 -37.82
N ASP A 170 -35.80 -1.95 -39.10
CA ASP A 170 -34.89 -1.44 -40.13
C ASP A 170 -34.58 0.04 -39.94
N LEU A 171 -35.59 0.85 -39.61
CA LEU A 171 -35.43 2.29 -39.37
C LEU A 171 -34.44 2.56 -38.23
N ILE A 172 -34.50 1.81 -37.13
CA ILE A 172 -33.61 1.97 -35.96
C ILE A 172 -32.12 1.90 -36.35
N ASN A 173 -31.75 1.06 -37.33
CA ASN A 173 -30.37 0.96 -37.81
C ASN A 173 -29.84 2.28 -38.39
N THR A 174 -30.72 3.06 -38.99
CA THR A 174 -30.38 4.32 -39.68
C THR A 174 -30.34 5.53 -38.75
N LEU A 175 -30.89 5.41 -37.53
CA LEU A 175 -30.99 6.52 -36.59
C LEU A 175 -29.68 6.74 -35.81
N ARG A 176 -29.40 8.00 -35.48
CA ARG A 176 -28.28 8.42 -34.63
C ARG A 176 -28.61 8.27 -33.15
N ILE A 177 -28.94 7.05 -32.74
CA ILE A 177 -29.16 6.64 -31.36
C ILE A 177 -27.94 5.80 -30.91
N ASN A 178 -27.59 5.80 -29.62
CA ASN A 178 -26.49 4.96 -29.15
C ASN A 178 -26.81 3.45 -29.33
N GLU A 179 -25.78 2.62 -29.52
CA GLU A 179 -25.96 1.21 -29.85
C GLU A 179 -26.65 0.39 -28.76
N HIS A 180 -26.46 0.75 -27.48
CA HIS A 180 -27.14 0.08 -26.38
C HIS A 180 -28.66 0.27 -26.45
N THR A 181 -29.12 1.52 -26.64
CA THR A 181 -30.54 1.84 -26.82
C THR A 181 -31.10 1.18 -28.08
N LYS A 182 -30.33 1.13 -29.19
CA LYS A 182 -30.76 0.41 -30.40
C LYS A 182 -30.97 -1.08 -30.12
N ALA A 183 -30.04 -1.72 -29.42
CA ALA A 183 -30.14 -3.13 -29.06
C ALA A 183 -31.37 -3.39 -28.18
N GLU A 184 -31.63 -2.55 -27.16
CA GLU A 184 -32.83 -2.67 -26.31
C GLU A 184 -34.13 -2.50 -27.12
N ILE A 185 -34.21 -1.52 -28.03
CA ILE A 185 -35.40 -1.34 -28.88
C ILE A 185 -35.60 -2.56 -29.79
N LYS A 186 -34.53 -3.06 -30.42
CA LYS A 186 -34.60 -4.25 -31.29
C LYS A 186 -35.03 -5.49 -30.53
N TYR A 187 -34.49 -5.70 -29.32
CA TYR A 187 -34.90 -6.77 -28.42
C TYR A 187 -36.41 -6.72 -28.16
N ILE A 188 -36.92 -5.55 -27.78
CA ILE A 188 -38.34 -5.34 -27.52
C ILE A 188 -39.17 -5.56 -28.78
N LEU A 189 -38.75 -5.04 -29.95
CA LEU A 189 -39.46 -5.26 -31.21
C LEU A 189 -39.60 -6.76 -31.54
N LYS A 190 -38.53 -7.54 -31.35
CA LYS A 190 -38.57 -9.00 -31.55
C LYS A 190 -39.48 -9.71 -30.54
N LEU A 191 -39.54 -9.25 -29.28
CA LEU A 191 -40.55 -9.72 -28.33
C LEU A 191 -41.98 -9.47 -28.84
N TYR A 192 -42.26 -8.27 -29.35
CA TYR A 192 -43.59 -7.91 -29.88
C TYR A 192 -43.94 -8.68 -31.15
N THR A 193 -42.98 -8.95 -32.03
CA THR A 193 -43.17 -9.86 -33.18
C THR A 193 -43.51 -11.27 -32.68
N GLY A 194 -42.80 -11.79 -31.67
CA GLY A 194 -43.11 -13.08 -31.07
C GLY A 194 -44.51 -13.11 -30.43
N PHE A 195 -44.89 -12.07 -29.70
CA PHE A 195 -46.24 -11.92 -29.14
C PHE A 195 -47.33 -11.89 -30.20
N LEU A 196 -47.07 -11.23 -31.34
CA LEU A 196 -48.00 -11.22 -32.45
C LEU A 196 -48.25 -12.63 -32.98
N HIS A 197 -47.20 -13.40 -33.21
CA HIS A 197 -47.31 -14.78 -33.69
C HIS A 197 -47.92 -15.72 -32.64
N LEU A 198 -47.62 -15.53 -31.35
CA LEU A 198 -48.33 -16.24 -30.26
C LEU A 198 -49.83 -15.98 -30.31
N LYS A 199 -50.24 -14.74 -30.60
CA LYS A 199 -51.67 -14.41 -30.75
C LYS A 199 -52.33 -15.12 -31.93
N GLU A 200 -51.57 -15.40 -32.98
CA GLU A 200 -52.01 -16.18 -34.14
C GLU A 200 -51.95 -17.70 -33.91
N ASN A 201 -51.42 -18.15 -32.75
CA ASN A 201 -51.06 -19.55 -32.47
C ASN A 201 -50.02 -20.12 -33.46
N ASP A 202 -49.21 -19.27 -34.09
CA ASP A 202 -48.07 -19.68 -34.91
C ASP A 202 -46.81 -19.79 -34.04
N TYR A 203 -46.70 -20.94 -33.35
CA TYR A 203 -45.60 -21.19 -32.42
C TYR A 203 -44.23 -21.29 -33.11
N VAL A 204 -44.17 -21.63 -34.42
CA VAL A 204 -42.91 -21.72 -35.16
C VAL A 204 -42.34 -20.33 -35.38
N SER A 205 -43.14 -19.41 -35.93
CA SER A 205 -42.72 -18.02 -36.16
C SER A 205 -42.52 -17.28 -34.84
N ALA A 206 -43.34 -17.55 -33.83
CA ALA A 206 -43.16 -16.99 -32.49
C ALA A 206 -41.81 -17.40 -31.88
N ASN A 207 -41.48 -18.70 -31.92
CA ASN A 207 -40.22 -19.22 -31.40
C ASN A 207 -39.01 -18.61 -32.12
N ALA A 208 -39.06 -18.49 -33.46
CA ALA A 208 -38.01 -17.83 -34.23
C ALA A 208 -37.79 -16.38 -33.77
N ALA A 209 -38.87 -15.62 -33.59
CA ALA A 209 -38.78 -14.24 -33.11
C ALA A 209 -38.23 -14.12 -31.69
N PHE A 210 -38.58 -15.05 -30.78
CA PHE A 210 -38.01 -15.06 -29.43
C PHE A 210 -36.54 -15.49 -29.41
N LYS A 211 -36.12 -16.42 -30.28
CA LYS A 211 -34.70 -16.78 -30.45
C LYS A 211 -33.88 -15.60 -30.98
N ASP A 212 -34.39 -14.88 -31.99
CA ASP A 212 -33.77 -13.63 -32.45
C ASP A 212 -33.64 -12.60 -31.31
N ALA A 213 -34.64 -12.50 -30.43
CA ALA A 213 -34.58 -11.63 -29.25
C ALA A 213 -33.47 -12.08 -28.28
N ILE A 214 -33.33 -13.38 -28.03
CA ILE A 214 -32.27 -13.95 -27.18
C ILE A 214 -30.89 -13.70 -27.80
N GLU A 215 -30.74 -13.78 -29.13
CA GLU A 215 -29.48 -13.45 -29.81
C GLU A 215 -29.08 -11.98 -29.61
N ILE A 216 -30.05 -11.05 -29.63
CA ILE A 216 -29.81 -9.62 -29.35
C ILE A 216 -29.46 -9.40 -27.87
N LYS A 217 -30.17 -10.07 -26.96
CA LYS A 217 -29.99 -9.96 -25.50
C LYS A 217 -30.06 -11.33 -24.85
N SER A 218 -28.89 -11.95 -24.67
CA SER A 218 -28.75 -13.34 -24.18
C SER A 218 -29.28 -13.58 -22.77
N GLN A 219 -29.33 -12.53 -21.93
CA GLN A 219 -29.91 -12.56 -20.58
C GLN A 219 -31.42 -12.23 -20.57
N GLY A 220 -32.03 -12.06 -21.74
CA GLY A 220 -33.43 -11.67 -21.94
C GLY A 220 -34.42 -12.73 -21.47
N CYS A 221 -34.81 -12.72 -20.19
CA CYS A 221 -35.63 -13.76 -19.57
C CYS A 221 -37.09 -13.73 -20.04
N THR A 222 -37.63 -12.58 -20.43
CA THR A 222 -38.96 -12.52 -21.07
C THR A 222 -38.95 -13.37 -22.34
N ALA A 223 -37.94 -13.19 -23.20
CA ALA A 223 -37.81 -13.95 -24.43
C ALA A 223 -37.64 -15.46 -24.15
N LYS A 224 -36.81 -15.84 -23.16
CA LYS A 224 -36.62 -17.25 -22.78
C LYS A 224 -37.91 -17.92 -22.29
N ILE A 225 -38.71 -17.23 -21.48
CA ILE A 225 -40.02 -17.77 -21.03
C ILE A 225 -40.93 -18.03 -22.23
N TYR A 226 -41.06 -17.07 -23.15
CA TYR A 226 -41.98 -17.23 -24.28
C TYR A 226 -41.43 -18.13 -25.41
N ALA A 227 -40.10 -18.26 -25.52
CA ALA A 227 -39.47 -19.31 -26.31
C ALA A 227 -39.81 -20.69 -25.73
N ALA A 228 -39.67 -20.87 -24.41
CA ALA A 228 -40.05 -22.11 -23.74
C ALA A 228 -41.53 -22.46 -23.95
N LEU A 229 -42.42 -21.47 -23.84
CA LEU A 229 -43.85 -21.66 -24.11
C LEU A 229 -44.10 -22.13 -25.55
N SER A 230 -43.42 -21.52 -26.53
CA SER A 230 -43.52 -21.94 -27.93
C SER A 230 -42.98 -23.36 -28.14
N GLU A 231 -41.82 -23.69 -27.57
CA GLU A 231 -41.22 -25.04 -27.66
C GLU A 231 -42.12 -26.12 -27.04
N ILE A 232 -42.79 -25.82 -25.91
CA ILE A 232 -43.78 -26.74 -25.31
C ILE A 232 -44.94 -27.01 -26.26
N ASN A 233 -45.41 -25.98 -26.97
CA ASN A 233 -46.49 -26.14 -27.94
C ASN A 233 -46.03 -26.77 -29.26
N LEU A 234 -44.72 -26.87 -29.49
CA LEU A 234 -44.09 -27.59 -30.59
C LEU A 234 -43.60 -29.00 -30.19
N ASP A 235 -43.96 -29.48 -28.99
CA ASP A 235 -43.55 -30.76 -28.41
C ASP A 235 -42.02 -30.94 -28.24
N ASN A 236 -41.28 -29.83 -28.14
CA ASN A 236 -39.83 -29.79 -27.92
C ASN A 236 -39.49 -29.55 -26.43
N GLU A 237 -39.86 -30.50 -25.57
CA GLU A 237 -39.78 -30.33 -24.11
C GLU A 237 -38.35 -30.11 -23.57
N ASP A 238 -37.33 -30.71 -24.21
CA ASP A 238 -35.92 -30.55 -23.80
C ASP A 238 -35.45 -29.09 -23.91
N LEU A 239 -35.78 -28.42 -25.03
CA LEU A 239 -35.43 -27.02 -25.25
C LEU A 239 -36.22 -26.07 -24.34
N ALA A 240 -37.49 -26.38 -24.10
CA ALA A 240 -38.28 -25.64 -23.12
C ALA A 240 -37.66 -25.74 -21.72
N THR A 241 -37.27 -26.94 -21.30
CA THR A 241 -36.62 -27.22 -20.02
C THR A 241 -35.30 -26.44 -19.88
N TYR A 242 -34.49 -26.39 -20.95
CA TYR A 242 -33.27 -25.60 -20.99
C TYR A 242 -33.54 -24.11 -20.71
N HIS A 243 -34.47 -23.50 -21.44
CA HIS A 243 -34.81 -22.08 -21.25
C HIS A 243 -35.39 -21.78 -19.86
N LEU A 244 -36.23 -22.67 -19.32
CA LEU A 244 -36.79 -22.51 -17.97
C LEU A 244 -35.73 -22.64 -16.87
N ARG A 245 -34.73 -23.49 -17.05
CA ARG A 245 -33.57 -23.60 -16.15
C ARG A 245 -32.77 -22.31 -16.13
N GLU A 246 -32.48 -21.73 -17.30
CA GLU A 246 -31.78 -20.44 -17.40
C GLU A 246 -32.56 -19.31 -16.69
N VAL A 247 -33.89 -19.29 -16.83
CA VAL A 247 -34.75 -18.30 -16.15
C VAL A 247 -34.70 -18.47 -14.63
N PHE A 248 -34.73 -19.71 -14.13
CA PHE A 248 -34.61 -19.98 -12.70
C PHE A 248 -33.24 -19.54 -12.15
N GLU A 249 -32.15 -19.89 -12.84
CA GLU A 249 -30.79 -19.50 -12.48
C GLU A 249 -30.60 -17.98 -12.48
N TYR A 250 -31.23 -17.28 -13.43
CA TYR A 250 -31.25 -15.83 -13.47
C TYR A 250 -31.91 -15.21 -12.23
N ASP A 251 -33.06 -15.73 -11.79
CA ASP A 251 -33.70 -15.26 -10.55
C ASP A 251 -32.85 -15.56 -9.30
N VAL A 252 -32.15 -16.70 -9.26
CA VAL A 252 -31.18 -17.00 -8.19
C VAL A 252 -30.02 -16.01 -8.21
N GLN A 253 -29.50 -15.68 -9.38
CA GLN A 253 -28.42 -14.69 -9.55
C GLN A 253 -28.87 -13.29 -9.08
N ARG A 254 -30.10 -12.88 -9.41
CA ARG A 254 -30.69 -11.61 -8.93
C ARG A 254 -30.70 -11.54 -7.40
N LEU A 255 -31.20 -12.58 -6.72
CA LEU A 255 -31.17 -12.65 -5.26
C LEU A 255 -29.74 -12.62 -4.71
N SER A 256 -28.82 -13.33 -5.35
CA SER A 256 -27.41 -13.38 -4.97
C SER A 256 -26.74 -12.01 -5.03
N ILE A 257 -27.03 -11.21 -6.07
CA ILE A 257 -26.52 -9.84 -6.20
C ILE A 257 -27.08 -8.93 -5.10
N ALA A 258 -28.37 -9.05 -4.80
CA ALA A 258 -28.98 -8.29 -3.71
C ALA A 258 -28.38 -8.64 -2.33
N LEU A 259 -28.09 -9.94 -2.10
CA LEU A 259 -27.38 -10.41 -0.90
C LEU A 259 -25.96 -9.83 -0.83
N LYS A 260 -25.19 -9.88 -1.92
CA LYS A 260 -23.82 -9.35 -1.97
C LYS A 260 -23.76 -7.85 -1.70
N THR A 261 -24.68 -7.08 -2.29
CA THR A 261 -24.74 -5.61 -2.18
C THR A 261 -25.42 -5.09 -0.91
N ASN A 262 -25.88 -5.96 0.00
CA ASN A 262 -26.61 -5.57 1.21
C ASN A 262 -27.89 -4.75 0.91
N ASN A 263 -28.52 -4.96 -0.26
CA ASN A 263 -29.68 -4.18 -0.68
C ASN A 263 -30.99 -4.92 -0.41
N ALA A 264 -31.61 -4.65 0.74
CA ALA A 264 -32.87 -5.28 1.15
C ALA A 264 -34.05 -4.90 0.23
N GLY A 265 -34.05 -3.69 -0.34
CA GLY A 265 -35.09 -3.26 -1.27
C GLY A 265 -35.06 -4.07 -2.56
N MET A 266 -33.85 -4.23 -3.12
CA MET A 266 -33.57 -5.06 -4.28
C MET A 266 -33.94 -6.53 -4.02
N PHE A 267 -33.53 -7.09 -2.87
CA PHE A 267 -33.83 -8.48 -2.51
C PHE A 267 -35.34 -8.73 -2.45
N ASN A 268 -36.07 -7.88 -1.74
CA ASN A 268 -37.52 -8.00 -1.60
C ASN A 268 -38.24 -7.83 -2.94
N TYR A 269 -37.76 -6.93 -3.81
CA TYR A 269 -38.33 -6.73 -5.13
C TYR A 269 -38.10 -7.96 -6.02
N PHE A 270 -36.87 -8.48 -6.10
CA PHE A 270 -36.53 -9.65 -6.90
C PHE A 270 -37.25 -10.91 -6.44
N PHE A 271 -37.34 -11.13 -5.13
CA PHE A 271 -38.06 -12.29 -4.61
C PHE A 271 -39.56 -12.22 -4.94
N ARG A 272 -40.19 -11.05 -4.86
CA ARG A 272 -41.62 -10.90 -5.17
C ARG A 272 -41.92 -10.95 -6.66
N ASN A 273 -40.98 -10.50 -7.48
CA ASN A 273 -41.10 -10.36 -8.94
C ASN A 273 -40.10 -11.26 -9.66
N ALA A 274 -40.01 -12.51 -9.24
CA ALA A 274 -39.21 -13.52 -9.91
C ALA A 274 -39.85 -13.84 -11.28
N PHE A 275 -39.03 -13.94 -12.32
CA PHE A 275 -39.48 -14.27 -13.67
C PHE A 275 -40.15 -15.64 -13.72
N ILE A 276 -39.59 -16.63 -12.99
CA ILE A 276 -40.11 -18.00 -12.96
C ILE A 276 -41.56 -18.08 -12.46
N TYR A 277 -42.04 -17.10 -11.69
CA TYR A 277 -43.43 -17.07 -11.22
C TYR A 277 -44.43 -16.94 -12.37
N ASN A 278 -44.03 -16.29 -13.47
CA ASN A 278 -44.89 -16.07 -14.62
C ASN A 278 -45.22 -17.34 -15.39
N VAL A 279 -44.40 -18.39 -15.26
CA VAL A 279 -44.66 -19.72 -15.81
C VAL A 279 -45.97 -20.29 -15.26
N PHE A 280 -46.27 -20.03 -13.98
CA PHE A 280 -47.48 -20.55 -13.32
C PHE A 280 -48.74 -19.72 -13.58
N TYR A 281 -48.62 -18.57 -14.25
CA TYR A 281 -49.76 -17.74 -14.62
C TYR A 281 -50.32 -18.08 -16.01
N ASP A 282 -49.56 -18.81 -16.82
CA ASP A 282 -49.99 -19.27 -18.12
C ASP A 282 -50.30 -20.78 -18.07
N LYS A 283 -51.50 -21.14 -18.50
CA LYS A 283 -52.04 -22.50 -18.37
C LYS A 283 -51.38 -23.48 -19.32
N ASP A 284 -50.81 -22.98 -20.43
CA ASP A 284 -50.22 -23.83 -21.47
C ASP A 284 -48.91 -24.48 -21.00
N PHE A 285 -48.23 -23.90 -20.00
CA PHE A 285 -47.09 -24.54 -19.33
C PHE A 285 -47.46 -25.81 -18.56
N ALA A 286 -48.75 -26.04 -18.28
CA ALA A 286 -49.15 -27.27 -17.58
C ALA A 286 -48.75 -28.53 -18.36
N LYS A 287 -48.60 -28.45 -19.70
CA LYS A 287 -48.10 -29.54 -20.54
C LYS A 287 -46.69 -30.00 -20.14
N ALA A 288 -45.85 -29.09 -19.65
CA ALA A 288 -44.48 -29.35 -19.19
C ALA A 288 -44.40 -29.55 -17.66
N HIS A 289 -45.49 -29.99 -17.03
CA HIS A 289 -45.58 -30.20 -15.58
C HIS A 289 -44.40 -31.01 -15.03
N ASP A 290 -44.10 -32.15 -15.63
CA ASP A 290 -43.08 -33.08 -15.11
C ASP A 290 -41.67 -32.49 -15.21
N SER A 291 -41.34 -31.84 -16.34
CA SER A 291 -40.07 -31.15 -16.51
C SER A 291 -39.89 -29.97 -15.57
N ILE A 292 -40.93 -29.15 -15.37
CA ILE A 292 -40.89 -28.06 -14.40
C ILE A 292 -40.71 -28.61 -12.98
N GLN A 293 -41.42 -29.67 -12.61
CA GLN A 293 -41.26 -30.32 -11.31
C GLN A 293 -39.83 -30.84 -11.12
N LEU A 294 -39.22 -31.42 -12.15
CA LEU A 294 -37.84 -31.92 -12.12
C LEU A 294 -36.85 -30.78 -11.84
N ILE A 295 -36.90 -29.68 -12.60
CA ILE A 295 -36.05 -28.50 -12.39
C ILE A 295 -36.15 -28.02 -10.94
N LEU A 296 -37.36 -27.91 -10.40
CA LEU A 296 -37.58 -27.38 -9.05
C LEU A 296 -37.13 -28.34 -7.94
N ASN A 297 -37.18 -29.64 -8.19
CA ASN A 297 -36.74 -30.65 -7.24
C ASN A 297 -35.21 -30.74 -7.14
N GLU A 298 -34.48 -30.51 -8.23
CA GLU A 298 -33.00 -30.43 -8.21
C GLU A 298 -32.49 -29.39 -7.19
N HIS A 299 -33.27 -28.32 -6.98
CA HIS A 299 -32.92 -27.21 -6.11
C HIS A 299 -33.55 -27.31 -4.71
N ARG A 300 -34.24 -28.41 -4.40
CA ARG A 300 -34.74 -28.69 -3.05
C ARG A 300 -33.76 -29.64 -2.34
N PRO A 301 -33.00 -29.14 -1.36
CA PRO A 301 -32.15 -29.99 -0.55
C PRO A 301 -33.01 -31.01 0.22
N LEU A 302 -32.46 -32.22 0.39
CA LEU A 302 -33.09 -33.31 1.16
C LEU A 302 -33.19 -32.98 2.67
N GLU A 303 -32.38 -32.04 3.15
CA GLU A 303 -32.32 -31.64 4.56
C GLU A 303 -33.27 -30.49 4.89
N GLY A 304 -33.98 -30.64 6.03
CA GLY A 304 -34.94 -29.66 6.54
C GLY A 304 -34.33 -28.35 7.07
N ASP A 305 -35.12 -27.28 6.97
CA ASP A 305 -35.01 -25.98 7.65
C ASP A 305 -33.66 -25.23 7.54
N LEU A 306 -33.00 -25.29 6.38
CA LEU A 306 -31.72 -24.60 6.12
C LEU A 306 -31.75 -23.08 6.42
N LEU A 307 -32.80 -22.37 6.01
CA LEU A 307 -32.92 -20.93 6.27
C LEU A 307 -33.21 -20.61 7.74
N GLU A 308 -33.80 -21.56 8.48
CA GLU A 308 -33.96 -21.44 9.93
C GLU A 308 -32.62 -21.62 10.64
N LYS A 309 -31.76 -22.55 10.17
CA LYS A 309 -30.36 -22.65 10.63
C LYS A 309 -29.60 -21.33 10.42
N CYS A 310 -29.80 -20.63 9.30
CA CYS A 310 -29.22 -19.29 9.10
C CYS A 310 -29.69 -18.28 10.17
N LYS A 311 -30.98 -18.30 10.51
CA LYS A 311 -31.53 -17.44 11.58
C LYS A 311 -30.92 -17.79 12.94
N GLU A 312 -30.85 -19.07 13.28
CA GLU A 312 -30.21 -19.53 14.52
C GLU A 312 -28.74 -19.10 14.59
N ASN A 313 -28.00 -19.23 13.48
CA ASN A 313 -26.61 -18.82 13.41
C ASN A 313 -26.47 -17.30 13.58
N LEU A 314 -27.32 -16.49 12.95
CA LEU A 314 -27.33 -15.04 13.16
C LEU A 314 -27.55 -14.69 14.65
N GLU A 315 -28.53 -15.33 15.29
CA GLU A 315 -28.81 -15.13 16.73
C GLU A 315 -27.66 -15.59 17.63
N LYS A 316 -26.99 -16.70 17.28
CA LYS A 316 -25.79 -17.19 18.01
C LYS A 316 -24.63 -16.20 17.89
N ILE A 317 -24.40 -15.61 16.71
CA ILE A 317 -23.36 -14.59 16.53
C ILE A 317 -23.69 -13.36 17.40
N LYS A 318 -24.93 -12.85 17.34
CA LYS A 318 -25.35 -11.67 18.13
C LYS A 318 -25.21 -11.87 19.64
N LYS A 319 -25.54 -13.06 20.15
CA LYS A 319 -25.42 -13.38 21.58
C LYS A 319 -23.99 -13.25 22.12
N LYS A 320 -22.96 -13.26 21.26
CA LYS A 320 -21.56 -13.09 21.68
C LYS A 320 -21.21 -11.67 22.09
N LYS A 321 -22.04 -10.66 21.79
CA LYS A 321 -21.85 -9.26 22.20
C LYS A 321 -20.44 -8.74 21.86
N LEU A 322 -20.04 -8.90 20.61
CA LEU A 322 -18.72 -8.50 20.10
C LEU A 322 -18.78 -7.16 19.36
N ASP A 323 -19.70 -6.28 19.76
CA ASP A 323 -20.00 -5.03 19.06
C ASP A 323 -18.77 -4.09 18.98
N GLU A 324 -17.83 -4.20 19.92
CA GLU A 324 -16.56 -3.46 19.91
C GLU A 324 -15.63 -3.84 18.74
N TYR A 325 -15.87 -4.97 18.07
CA TYR A 325 -15.08 -5.47 16.95
C TYR A 325 -15.76 -5.24 15.60
N TYR A 326 -16.90 -4.55 15.56
CA TYR A 326 -17.64 -4.31 14.33
C TYR A 326 -17.13 -3.04 13.65
N ASP A 327 -16.79 -3.17 12.37
CA ASP A 327 -16.59 -2.03 11.49
C ASP A 327 -17.90 -1.67 10.76
N GLU A 328 -17.84 -0.65 9.89
CA GLU A 328 -18.99 -0.18 9.13
C GLU A 328 -19.54 -1.27 8.20
N GLU A 329 -18.68 -2.11 7.63
CA GLU A 329 -19.08 -3.17 6.69
C GLU A 329 -19.82 -4.32 7.40
N ILE A 330 -19.28 -4.76 8.54
CA ILE A 330 -19.91 -5.74 9.43
C ILE A 330 -21.28 -5.21 9.89
N THR A 331 -21.33 -3.94 10.32
CA THR A 331 -22.56 -3.29 10.78
C THR A 331 -23.63 -3.24 9.68
N LYS A 332 -23.26 -2.82 8.46
CA LYS A 332 -24.16 -2.82 7.29
C LYS A 332 -24.68 -4.23 6.97
N THR A 333 -23.81 -5.22 7.05
CA THR A 333 -24.15 -6.62 6.76
C THR A 333 -25.08 -7.21 7.83
N PHE A 334 -24.87 -6.88 9.12
CA PHE A 334 -25.83 -7.20 10.18
C PHE A 334 -27.18 -6.57 9.94
N ALA A 335 -27.24 -5.24 9.71
CA ALA A 335 -28.49 -4.54 9.47
C ALA A 335 -29.29 -5.13 8.30
N PHE A 336 -28.59 -5.54 7.23
CA PHE A 336 -29.20 -6.24 6.11
C PHE A 336 -29.74 -7.62 6.50
N THR A 337 -28.91 -8.47 7.13
CA THR A 337 -29.28 -9.84 7.51
C THR A 337 -30.40 -9.88 8.54
N GLU A 338 -30.43 -8.96 9.49
CA GLU A 338 -31.51 -8.78 10.47
C GLU A 338 -32.84 -8.40 9.82
N LYS A 339 -32.81 -7.68 8.71
CA LYS A 339 -34.03 -7.30 7.98
C LYS A 339 -34.56 -8.44 7.12
N ILE A 340 -33.68 -9.23 6.51
CA ILE A 340 -34.05 -10.26 5.53
C ILE A 340 -34.28 -11.63 6.17
N ILE A 341 -33.34 -12.13 6.98
CA ILE A 341 -33.38 -13.52 7.48
C ILE A 341 -34.65 -13.78 8.32
N PRO A 342 -35.05 -12.94 9.29
CA PRO A 342 -36.26 -13.20 10.08
C PRO A 342 -37.55 -13.24 9.25
N VAL A 343 -37.62 -12.50 8.14
CA VAL A 343 -38.79 -12.45 7.24
C VAL A 343 -38.91 -13.75 6.44
N TYR A 344 -37.77 -14.32 6.02
CA TYR A 344 -37.74 -15.44 5.08
C TYR A 344 -37.29 -16.78 5.69
N SER A 345 -36.93 -16.83 6.96
CA SER A 345 -36.34 -18.04 7.60
C SER A 345 -37.24 -19.27 7.56
N ARG A 346 -38.57 -19.08 7.56
CA ARG A 346 -39.57 -20.15 7.51
C ARG A 346 -40.10 -20.41 6.09
N SER A 347 -39.57 -19.71 5.10
CA SER A 347 -40.03 -19.87 3.73
C SER A 347 -39.56 -21.21 3.18
N ARG A 348 -40.48 -21.91 2.50
CA ARG A 348 -40.19 -23.15 1.76
C ARG A 348 -40.03 -22.90 0.26
N SER A 349 -39.83 -21.63 -0.11
CA SER A 349 -39.66 -21.23 -1.50
C SER A 349 -38.42 -21.89 -2.09
N THR A 350 -38.57 -22.67 -3.16
CA THR A 350 -37.45 -23.28 -3.88
C THR A 350 -36.43 -22.24 -4.33
N LEU A 351 -36.88 -21.03 -4.70
CA LEU A 351 -35.99 -19.94 -5.08
C LEU A 351 -35.08 -19.49 -3.92
N LEU A 352 -35.61 -19.41 -2.70
CA LEU A 352 -34.81 -19.06 -1.52
C LEU A 352 -33.89 -20.20 -1.08
N LEU A 353 -34.34 -21.44 -1.22
CA LEU A 353 -33.51 -22.62 -0.97
C LEU A 353 -32.34 -22.69 -1.95
N ALA A 354 -32.55 -22.36 -3.23
CA ALA A 354 -31.47 -22.26 -4.22
C ALA A 354 -30.48 -21.12 -3.88
N ALA A 355 -30.96 -20.01 -3.32
CA ALA A 355 -30.11 -18.89 -2.87
C ALA A 355 -29.46 -19.11 -1.48
N TYR A 356 -29.78 -20.20 -0.78
CA TYR A 356 -29.24 -20.51 0.57
C TYR A 356 -27.71 -20.47 0.67
N PRO A 357 -26.92 -20.99 -0.30
CA PRO A 357 -25.47 -20.93 -0.22
C PRO A 357 -24.93 -19.50 -0.06
N GLU A 358 -25.59 -18.51 -0.68
CA GLU A 358 -25.19 -17.11 -0.56
C GLU A 358 -25.57 -16.50 0.80
N PHE A 359 -26.70 -16.92 1.41
CA PHE A 359 -27.00 -16.59 2.81
C PHE A 359 -25.94 -17.12 3.76
N ARG A 360 -25.51 -18.38 3.57
CA ARG A 360 -24.45 -18.98 4.39
C ARG A 360 -23.14 -18.23 4.22
N LYS A 361 -22.72 -17.93 3.00
CA LYS A 361 -21.52 -17.12 2.72
C LYS A 361 -21.59 -15.75 3.40
N LYS A 362 -22.75 -15.11 3.39
CA LYS A 362 -22.95 -13.80 4.03
C LYS A 362 -22.80 -13.85 5.55
N LEU A 363 -23.27 -14.92 6.20
CA LEU A 363 -23.06 -15.09 7.63
C LEU A 363 -21.61 -15.48 7.96
N ASN A 364 -20.96 -16.29 7.12
CA ASN A 364 -19.54 -16.59 7.25
C ASN A 364 -18.68 -15.33 7.15
N SER A 365 -18.99 -14.42 6.21
CA SER A 365 -18.23 -13.18 6.06
C SER A 365 -18.35 -12.26 7.28
N ILE A 366 -19.49 -12.28 7.99
CA ILE A 366 -19.61 -11.59 9.29
C ILE A 366 -18.62 -12.20 10.29
N VAL A 367 -18.61 -13.53 10.43
CA VAL A 367 -17.71 -14.20 11.38
C VAL A 367 -16.24 -13.96 11.02
N GLU A 368 -15.86 -14.12 9.77
CA GLU A 368 -14.50 -13.87 9.29
C GLU A 368 -14.07 -12.42 9.53
N GLY A 369 -14.96 -11.47 9.28
CA GLY A 369 -14.74 -10.05 9.57
C GLY A 369 -14.47 -9.80 11.06
N ILE A 370 -15.32 -10.33 11.94
CA ILE A 370 -15.14 -10.23 13.39
C ILE A 370 -13.82 -10.88 13.83
N VAL A 371 -13.51 -12.08 13.36
CA VAL A 371 -12.26 -12.79 13.69
C VAL A 371 -11.04 -11.98 13.26
N SER A 372 -11.09 -11.37 12.08
CA SER A 372 -10.03 -10.50 11.58
C SER A 372 -9.83 -9.29 12.50
N LYS A 373 -10.92 -8.63 12.91
CA LYS A 373 -10.87 -7.47 13.82
C LYS A 373 -10.39 -7.81 15.23
N VAL A 374 -10.76 -8.98 15.75
CA VAL A 374 -10.23 -9.50 17.01
C VAL A 374 -8.72 -9.71 16.92
N LYS A 375 -8.22 -10.32 15.84
CA LYS A 375 -6.79 -10.51 15.61
C LYS A 375 -6.05 -9.18 15.51
N GLU A 376 -6.59 -8.24 14.74
CA GLU A 376 -6.01 -6.91 14.55
C GLU A 376 -5.82 -6.19 15.90
N LYS A 377 -6.86 -6.19 16.76
CA LYS A 377 -6.79 -5.58 18.10
C LYS A 377 -5.70 -6.22 18.97
N PHE A 378 -5.73 -7.54 19.14
CA PHE A 378 -4.77 -8.22 20.02
C PHE A 378 -3.32 -8.15 19.50
N TYR A 379 -3.11 -8.22 18.19
CA TYR A 379 -1.76 -8.04 17.63
C TYR A 379 -1.27 -6.60 17.71
N ALA A 380 -2.16 -5.61 17.61
CA ALA A 380 -1.82 -4.21 17.87
C ALA A 380 -1.41 -3.98 19.32
N GLU A 381 -2.13 -4.57 20.29
CA GLU A 381 -1.77 -4.51 21.72
C GLU A 381 -0.36 -5.09 21.98
N VAL A 382 -0.02 -6.24 21.36
CA VAL A 382 1.33 -6.83 21.47
C VAL A 382 2.39 -5.91 20.85
N LYS A 383 2.08 -5.30 19.70
CA LYS A 383 3.02 -4.38 19.05
C LYS A 383 3.27 -3.15 19.92
N GLU A 384 2.23 -2.61 20.55
CA GLU A 384 2.32 -1.46 21.45
C GLU A 384 3.12 -1.79 22.70
N SER A 385 2.91 -2.96 23.32
CA SER A 385 3.68 -3.39 24.50
C SER A 385 5.16 -3.65 24.20
N LEU A 386 5.51 -4.01 22.96
CA LEU A 386 6.90 -4.19 22.54
C LEU A 386 7.60 -2.88 22.16
N ALA A 387 6.86 -1.79 21.94
CA ALA A 387 7.42 -0.51 21.48
C ALA A 387 8.43 0.09 22.47
N SER A 388 8.27 -0.13 23.77
CA SER A 388 9.24 0.34 24.78
C SER A 388 10.60 -0.33 24.63
N TYR A 389 10.65 -1.61 24.24
CA TYR A 389 11.92 -2.30 23.96
C TYR A 389 12.61 -1.69 22.75
N ASP A 390 11.85 -1.39 21.69
CA ASP A 390 12.39 -0.78 20.47
C ASP A 390 13.03 0.59 20.76
N VAL A 391 12.42 1.39 21.65
CA VAL A 391 13.01 2.66 22.12
C VAL A 391 14.35 2.43 22.83
N VAL A 392 14.40 1.53 23.82
CA VAL A 392 15.64 1.27 24.58
C VAL A 392 16.75 0.69 23.70
N ILE A 393 16.40 -0.19 22.76
CA ILE A 393 17.36 -0.75 21.79
C ILE A 393 17.92 0.38 20.93
N LYS A 394 17.06 1.26 20.40
CA LYS A 394 17.47 2.38 19.57
C LYS A 394 18.37 3.36 20.33
N ASP A 395 18.03 3.68 21.57
CA ASP A 395 18.80 4.60 22.42
C ASP A 395 20.21 4.05 22.68
N ASN A 396 20.33 2.76 23.04
CA ASN A 396 21.65 2.14 23.26
C ASN A 396 22.49 2.05 21.98
N LEU A 397 21.89 1.73 20.84
CA LEU A 397 22.59 1.72 19.54
C LEU A 397 23.04 3.14 19.13
N SER A 398 22.24 4.16 19.44
CA SER A 398 22.61 5.55 19.18
C SER A 398 23.77 6.02 20.07
N ALA A 399 23.76 5.64 21.35
CA ALA A 399 24.85 5.92 22.29
C ALA A 399 26.14 5.19 21.90
N GLU A 400 26.05 3.92 21.47
CA GLU A 400 27.18 3.16 20.91
C GLU A 400 27.80 3.91 19.72
N LYS A 401 26.97 4.35 18.77
CA LYS A 401 27.43 5.08 17.59
C LYS A 401 28.12 6.40 17.97
N HIS A 402 27.56 7.17 18.89
CA HIS A 402 28.16 8.43 19.35
C HIS A 402 29.52 8.20 20.01
N LEU A 403 29.65 7.18 20.87
CA LEU A 403 30.92 6.84 21.52
C LEU A 403 31.98 6.36 20.51
N LEU A 404 31.58 5.66 19.44
CA LEU A 404 32.49 5.28 18.35
C LEU A 404 33.03 6.51 17.62
N GLU A 405 32.16 7.46 17.29
CA GLU A 405 32.54 8.73 16.65
C GLU A 405 33.45 9.57 17.56
N GLU A 406 33.16 9.65 18.86
CA GLU A 406 34.02 10.33 19.85
C GLU A 406 35.39 9.66 19.99
N LEU A 407 35.44 8.32 20.00
CA LEU A 407 36.68 7.55 20.10
C LEU A 407 37.58 7.78 18.87
N GLU A 408 37.00 7.83 17.67
CA GLU A 408 37.74 8.18 16.46
C GLU A 408 38.27 9.62 16.52
N SER A 409 37.42 10.57 16.91
CA SER A 409 37.81 11.98 17.08
C SER A 409 38.94 12.14 18.10
N PHE A 410 38.86 11.45 19.23
CA PHE A 410 39.87 11.46 20.28
C PHE A 410 41.22 10.94 19.77
N LYS A 411 41.24 9.82 19.05
CA LYS A 411 42.47 9.26 18.47
C LYS A 411 43.16 10.23 17.51
N VAL A 412 42.38 10.93 16.69
CA VAL A 412 42.91 11.96 15.77
C VAL A 412 43.51 13.13 16.56
N LYS A 413 42.74 13.71 17.49
CA LYS A 413 43.18 14.84 18.32
C LYS A 413 44.40 14.52 19.19
N SER A 414 44.45 13.32 19.78
CA SER A 414 45.58 12.85 20.59
C SER A 414 46.87 12.83 19.77
N LYS A 415 46.82 12.30 18.53
CA LYS A 415 47.96 12.28 17.62
C LYS A 415 48.41 13.68 17.21
N GLU A 416 47.47 14.57 16.94
CA GLU A 416 47.77 15.98 16.60
C GLU A 416 48.45 16.70 17.75
N MET A 417 47.90 16.60 18.98
CA MET A 417 48.50 17.21 20.17
C MET A 417 49.90 16.67 20.47
N LEU A 418 50.10 15.35 20.33
CA LEU A 418 51.42 14.73 20.51
C LEU A 418 52.43 15.23 19.47
N SER A 419 52.02 15.33 18.20
CA SER A 419 52.86 15.86 17.12
C SER A 419 53.27 17.32 17.39
N GLU A 420 52.32 18.15 17.81
CA GLU A 420 52.56 19.55 18.14
C GLU A 420 53.48 19.71 19.36
N ALA A 421 53.25 18.93 20.42
CA ALA A 421 54.10 18.91 21.61
C ALA A 421 55.54 18.51 21.28
N ILE A 422 55.74 17.46 20.46
CA ILE A 422 57.07 17.05 20.01
C ILE A 422 57.73 18.15 19.18
N LYS A 423 56.99 18.77 18.25
CA LYS A 423 57.51 19.85 17.40
C LYS A 423 57.97 21.06 18.21
N ASN A 424 57.16 21.49 19.17
CA ASN A 424 57.49 22.61 20.06
C ASN A 424 58.72 22.29 20.93
N LEU A 425 58.80 21.07 21.46
CA LEU A 425 59.95 20.64 22.25
C LEU A 425 61.22 20.59 21.39
N GLN A 426 61.13 20.03 20.17
CA GLN A 426 62.26 20.01 19.24
C GLN A 426 62.78 21.42 18.95
N ALA A 427 61.89 22.36 18.66
CA ALA A 427 62.26 23.76 18.39
C ALA A 427 63.01 24.41 19.57
N ASN A 428 62.58 24.14 20.81
CA ASN A 428 63.23 24.67 22.01
C ASN A 428 64.66 24.12 22.19
N TYR A 429 64.83 22.80 22.13
CA TYR A 429 66.15 22.18 22.28
C TYR A 429 67.10 22.52 21.12
N ASP A 430 66.59 22.63 19.88
CA ASP A 430 67.41 23.03 18.73
C ASP A 430 67.87 24.49 18.85
N SER A 431 67.03 25.38 19.40
CA SER A 431 67.41 26.76 19.72
C SER A 431 68.52 26.81 20.78
N GLU A 432 68.42 26.03 21.85
CA GLU A 432 69.46 25.99 22.90
C GLU A 432 70.78 25.38 22.40
N ALA A 433 70.71 24.34 21.57
CA ALA A 433 71.89 23.74 20.94
C ALA A 433 72.63 24.76 20.07
N LYS A 434 71.89 25.54 19.25
CA LYS A 434 72.45 26.58 18.39
C LYS A 434 73.21 27.65 19.19
N ILE A 435 72.67 28.09 20.34
CA ILE A 435 73.34 29.06 21.23
C ILE A 435 74.68 28.51 21.75
N LEU A 436 74.76 27.20 22.03
CA LEU A 436 76.01 26.57 22.49
C LEU A 436 77.02 26.36 21.36
N GLU A 437 76.56 26.04 20.15
CA GLU A 437 77.41 25.92 18.96
C GLU A 437 78.07 27.27 18.63
N GLU A 438 77.30 28.36 18.62
CA GLU A 438 77.82 29.72 18.42
C GLU A 438 78.88 30.10 19.48
N LYS A 439 78.67 29.73 20.75
CA LYS A 439 79.66 29.93 21.82
C LYS A 439 80.95 29.14 21.61
N ILE A 440 80.87 27.91 21.10
CA ILE A 440 82.04 27.08 20.80
C ILE A 440 82.87 27.69 19.67
N GLU A 441 82.21 28.22 18.64
CA GLU A 441 82.87 28.84 17.48
C GLU A 441 83.62 30.13 17.84
N GLN A 442 83.14 30.89 18.83
CA GLN A 442 83.74 32.17 19.23
C GLN A 442 84.92 32.08 20.20
N LEU A 443 85.15 30.92 20.84
CA LEU A 443 86.29 30.68 21.75
C LEU A 443 87.71 31.06 21.23
N PRO A 444 88.08 30.87 19.94
CA PRO A 444 89.39 31.25 19.40
C PRO A 444 89.66 32.76 19.44
N ASN A 445 88.59 33.56 19.41
CA ASN A 445 88.66 35.01 19.20
C ASN A 445 88.62 35.80 20.52
N MET A 446 88.53 35.11 21.66
CA MET A 446 88.60 35.73 22.97
C MET A 446 90.06 35.87 23.41
N ASP A 447 90.49 37.09 23.77
CA ASP A 447 91.90 37.41 24.11
C ASP A 447 92.51 36.48 25.16
N ARG A 448 91.71 36.08 26.16
CA ARG A 448 92.11 35.15 27.24
C ARG A 448 92.54 33.77 26.73
N TYR A 449 91.99 33.32 25.61
CA TYR A 449 92.21 31.99 25.04
C TYR A 449 93.03 32.02 23.74
N ASN A 450 93.66 33.16 23.45
CA ASN A 450 94.50 33.35 22.27
C ASN A 450 96.00 33.17 22.63
N PRO A 451 96.62 32.05 22.23
CA PRO A 451 98.00 31.73 22.62
C PRO A 451 99.03 32.67 22.00
N ARG A 452 98.74 33.30 20.85
CA ARG A 452 99.66 34.26 20.23
C ARG A 452 99.78 35.53 21.07
N ILE A 453 98.64 36.04 21.56
CA ILE A 453 98.59 37.25 22.38
C ILE A 453 99.32 37.00 23.71
N SER A 454 99.08 35.87 24.36
CA SER A 454 99.77 35.55 25.62
C SER A 454 101.27 35.32 25.46
N LEU A 455 101.72 34.67 24.38
CA LEU A 455 103.15 34.45 24.14
C LEU A 455 103.88 35.78 23.93
N ALA A 456 103.29 36.68 23.14
CA ALA A 456 103.85 38.00 22.88
C ALA A 456 104.04 38.79 24.19
N ASN A 457 103.01 38.85 25.05
CA ASN A 457 103.07 39.55 26.33
C ASN A 457 104.15 38.96 27.26
N ASN A 458 104.21 37.63 27.40
CA ASN A 458 105.17 36.97 28.28
C ASN A 458 106.63 37.14 27.81
N MET A 459 106.87 37.15 26.49
CA MET A 459 108.20 37.41 25.93
C MET A 459 108.71 38.83 26.23
N THR A 460 107.82 39.82 26.22
CA THR A 460 108.18 41.20 26.58
C THR A 460 108.66 41.27 28.03
N TYR A 461 107.93 40.67 28.98
CA TYR A 461 108.34 40.64 30.39
C TYR A 461 109.66 39.90 30.60
N ASN A 462 109.86 38.76 29.93
CA ASN A 462 111.10 38.01 30.02
C ASN A 462 112.33 38.83 29.60
N THR A 463 112.21 39.58 28.51
CA THR A 463 113.30 40.43 28.00
C THR A 463 113.72 41.47 29.05
N VAL A 464 112.76 42.10 29.71
CA VAL A 464 113.01 43.09 30.77
C VAL A 464 113.69 42.45 31.97
N ILE A 465 113.20 41.30 32.44
CA ILE A 465 113.75 40.59 33.60
C ILE A 465 115.18 40.12 33.33
N ALA A 466 115.47 39.60 32.14
CA ALA A 466 116.81 39.17 31.75
C ALA A 466 117.81 40.33 31.80
N PHE A 467 117.40 41.53 31.38
CA PHE A 467 118.21 42.74 31.45
C PHE A 467 118.52 43.16 32.90
N ILE A 468 117.55 43.02 33.81
CA ILE A 468 117.77 43.31 35.23
C ILE A 468 118.77 42.31 35.84
N VAL A 469 118.59 41.03 35.57
CA VAL A 469 119.48 39.96 36.07
C VAL A 469 120.90 40.12 35.54
N PHE A 470 121.04 40.57 34.28
CA PHE A 470 122.32 40.94 33.70
C PHE A 470 123.07 41.98 34.54
N PHE A 471 122.41 43.09 34.91
CA PHE A 471 123.04 44.14 35.70
C PHE A 471 123.43 43.65 37.11
N ILE A 472 122.53 42.93 37.78
CA ILE A 472 122.77 42.42 39.13
C ILE A 472 123.93 41.40 39.14
N GLY A 473 123.89 40.42 38.22
CA GLY A 473 124.92 39.39 38.12
C GLY A 473 126.27 39.90 37.64
N GLY A 474 126.29 41.01 36.90
CA GLY A 474 127.51 41.72 36.56
C GLY A 474 128.14 42.39 37.78
N MET A 475 127.37 43.21 38.50
CA MET A 475 127.90 43.98 39.64
C MET A 475 128.28 43.11 40.84
N SER A 476 127.59 41.98 41.08
CA SER A 476 127.92 41.10 42.21
C SER A 476 129.32 40.49 42.09
N SER A 477 129.79 40.20 40.88
CA SER A 477 131.12 39.66 40.61
C SER A 477 132.25 40.64 40.96
N TYR A 478 131.95 41.94 41.04
CA TYR A 478 132.92 42.97 41.43
C TYR A 478 133.09 43.04 42.96
N SER A 479 132.04 42.80 43.74
CA SER A 479 132.07 42.99 45.21
C SER A 479 132.96 41.99 45.98
N ASN A 480 133.53 40.98 45.31
CA ASN A 480 134.26 39.87 45.96
C ASN A 480 135.79 40.01 45.97
N ARG A 481 136.40 41.19 45.72
CA ARG A 481 137.86 41.38 45.86
C ARG A 481 138.30 42.76 46.37
N VAL A 482 139.31 42.77 47.25
CA VAL A 482 140.08 43.94 47.69
C VAL A 482 141.23 44.17 46.70
N VAL A 483 141.33 45.42 46.23
CA VAL A 483 142.35 45.93 45.31
C VAL A 483 143.29 46.80 46.14
N ASP A 484 144.59 46.49 46.15
CA ASP A 484 145.60 47.33 46.78
C ASP A 484 146.59 47.95 45.77
N ASN A 485 146.25 48.01 44.47
CA ASN A 485 146.96 48.86 43.52
C ASN A 485 146.05 49.39 42.40
N ALA A 486 146.12 50.70 42.16
CA ALA A 486 145.19 51.47 41.32
C ALA A 486 145.36 51.31 39.79
N SER A 487 145.82 50.16 39.28
CA SER A 487 146.03 49.95 37.82
C SER A 487 145.17 48.86 37.15
N GLU A 488 144.04 48.43 37.73
CA GLU A 488 143.25 47.28 37.22
C GLU A 488 141.79 47.55 36.78
N PHE A 489 141.41 48.79 36.40
CA PHE A 489 140.00 49.09 36.06
C PHE A 489 139.44 48.33 34.84
N ASN A 490 140.25 48.08 33.80
CA ASN A 490 139.79 47.41 32.58
C ASN A 490 139.51 45.91 32.80
N SER A 491 140.21 45.24 33.73
CA SER A 491 139.94 43.82 34.02
C SER A 491 138.60 43.65 34.74
N ILE A 492 138.28 44.59 35.64
CA ILE A 492 137.03 44.64 36.40
C ILE A 492 135.82 44.79 35.46
N PHE A 493 135.87 45.75 34.53
CA PHE A 493 134.70 46.03 33.67
C PHE A 493 134.39 44.87 32.70
N ALA A 494 135.42 44.26 32.12
CA ALA A 494 135.25 43.09 31.26
C ALA A 494 134.61 41.91 32.02
N GLN A 495 134.99 41.72 33.29
CA GLN A 495 134.47 40.64 34.11
C GLN A 495 133.01 40.84 34.50
N VAL A 496 132.61 42.07 34.83
CA VAL A 496 131.21 42.46 35.08
C VAL A 496 130.34 42.19 33.86
N LEU A 497 130.80 42.57 32.66
CA LEU A 497 130.06 42.33 31.41
C LEU A 497 129.92 40.84 31.08
N ILE A 498 130.97 40.03 31.25
CA ILE A 498 130.91 38.59 30.95
C ILE A 498 130.02 37.86 31.97
N SER A 499 130.14 38.18 33.26
CA SER A 499 129.30 37.60 34.31
C SER A 499 127.84 37.99 34.13
N GLY A 500 127.57 39.28 33.90
CA GLY A 500 126.23 39.79 33.61
C GLY A 500 125.63 39.14 32.37
N SER A 501 126.40 39.02 31.28
CA SER A 501 125.95 38.37 30.03
C SER A 501 125.54 36.92 30.26
N LYS A 502 126.33 36.16 31.03
CA LYS A 502 126.01 34.77 31.35
C LYS A 502 124.69 34.64 32.11
N TRP A 503 124.53 35.40 33.19
CA TRP A 503 123.32 35.31 34.02
C TRP A 503 122.08 35.89 33.33
N GLY A 504 122.24 36.98 32.56
CA GLY A 504 121.18 37.56 31.73
C GLY A 504 120.72 36.61 30.62
N ALA A 505 121.65 35.96 29.90
CA ALA A 505 121.30 35.01 28.84
C ALA A 505 120.63 33.75 29.39
N ILE A 506 121.08 33.22 30.53
CA ILE A 506 120.43 32.09 31.21
C ILE A 506 119.00 32.46 31.61
N SER A 507 118.80 33.63 32.21
CA SER A 507 117.48 34.14 32.60
C SER A 507 116.53 34.28 31.39
N PHE A 508 117.04 34.85 30.29
CA PHE A 508 116.26 35.02 29.06
C PHE A 508 115.83 33.67 28.47
N LEU A 509 116.73 32.69 28.37
CA LEU A 509 116.40 31.36 27.86
C LEU A 509 115.37 30.65 28.75
N LEU A 510 115.49 30.82 30.08
CA LEU A 510 114.52 30.27 31.02
C LEU A 510 113.13 30.90 30.81
N GLY A 511 113.04 32.21 30.65
CA GLY A 511 111.75 32.86 30.43
C GLY A 511 111.16 32.65 29.03
N VAL A 512 111.97 32.32 28.02
CA VAL A 512 111.49 31.85 26.70
C VAL A 512 110.75 30.53 26.87
N LEU A 513 111.34 29.58 27.61
CA LEU A 513 110.72 28.29 27.91
C LEU A 513 109.43 28.46 28.71
N ILE A 514 109.41 29.35 29.71
CA ILE A 514 108.20 29.64 30.51
C ILE A 514 107.11 30.26 29.63
N SER A 515 107.45 31.16 28.71
CA SER A 515 106.48 31.81 27.82
C SER A 515 105.82 30.80 26.86
N ILE A 516 106.61 29.88 26.30
CA ILE A 516 106.10 28.78 25.47
C ILE A 516 105.22 27.83 26.29
N ALA A 517 105.62 27.49 27.50
CA ALA A 517 104.82 26.66 28.40
C ALA A 517 103.46 27.31 28.72
N MET A 518 103.44 28.62 29.00
CA MET A 518 102.19 29.37 29.25
C MET A 518 101.28 29.43 28.01
N ALA A 519 101.83 29.60 26.81
CA ALA A 519 101.03 29.51 25.58
C ALA A 519 100.45 28.10 25.38
N GLY A 520 101.20 27.05 25.74
CA GLY A 520 100.73 25.67 25.77
C GLY A 520 99.57 25.46 26.76
N VAL A 521 99.68 26.04 27.96
CA VAL A 521 98.61 25.99 28.99
C VAL A 521 97.33 26.65 28.48
N ILE A 522 97.41 27.78 27.78
CA ILE A 522 96.22 28.47 27.24
C ILE A 522 95.54 27.68 26.12
N VAL A 523 96.32 27.00 25.27
CA VAL A 523 95.75 26.06 24.28
C VAL A 523 95.03 24.91 24.99
N MET A 524 95.61 24.39 26.07
CA MET A 524 95.02 23.33 26.89
C MET A 524 93.74 23.79 27.59
N GLU A 525 93.72 25.00 28.18
CA GLU A 525 92.52 25.58 28.78
C GLU A 525 91.41 25.79 27.74
N ARG A 526 91.74 26.28 26.55
CA ARG A 526 90.77 26.43 25.45
C ARG A 526 90.21 25.08 25.02
N PHE A 527 91.04 24.05 24.93
CA PHE A 527 90.59 22.70 24.60
C PHE A 527 89.69 22.11 25.70
N ASP A 528 90.00 22.33 26.97
CA ASP A 528 89.18 21.88 28.10
C ASP A 528 87.82 22.60 28.12
N VAL A 529 87.77 23.92 27.88
CA VAL A 529 86.51 24.67 27.78
C VAL A 529 85.69 24.23 26.56
N LYS A 530 86.33 24.02 25.40
CA LYS A 530 85.67 23.48 24.21
C LYS A 530 85.10 22.07 24.47
N SER A 531 85.86 21.21 25.14
CA SER A 531 85.43 19.86 25.51
C SER A 531 84.24 19.88 26.47
N LYS A 532 84.25 20.77 27.48
CA LYS A 532 83.13 20.97 28.42
C LYS A 532 81.85 21.42 27.71
N LEU A 533 81.94 22.37 26.78
CA LEU A 533 80.79 22.83 26.00
C LEU A 533 80.28 21.75 25.02
N GLN A 534 81.16 20.96 24.39
CA GLN A 534 80.76 19.81 23.56
C GLN A 534 80.08 18.71 24.38
N ARG A 535 80.55 18.43 25.60
CA ARG A 535 79.86 17.50 26.51
C ARG A 535 78.46 18.01 26.88
N LYS A 536 78.31 19.32 27.12
CA LYS A 536 77.00 19.93 27.38
C LYS A 536 76.05 19.86 26.17
N LEU A 537 76.57 20.05 24.96
CA LEU A 537 75.80 19.88 23.71
C LEU A 537 75.32 18.43 23.54
N ASN A 538 76.19 17.45 23.76
CA ASN A 538 75.83 16.04 23.68
C ASN A 538 74.81 15.65 24.76
N TYR A 539 74.96 16.18 25.98
CA TYR A 539 73.98 15.99 27.05
C TYR A 539 72.59 16.53 26.64
N LEU A 540 72.52 17.75 26.09
CA LEU A 540 71.25 18.31 25.58
C LEU A 540 70.62 17.48 24.46
N ARG A 541 71.42 16.88 23.57
CA ARG A 541 70.89 15.98 22.52
C ARG A 541 70.31 14.69 23.10
N ILE A 542 70.99 14.09 24.07
CA ILE A 542 70.51 12.90 24.80
C ILE A 542 69.25 13.25 25.60
N GLU A 543 69.24 14.39 26.28
CA GLU A 543 68.10 14.87 27.06
C GLU A 543 66.88 15.14 26.16
N LYS A 544 67.07 15.78 24.99
CA LYS A 544 66.01 15.95 23.97
C LYS A 544 65.39 14.61 23.56
N GLU A 545 66.21 13.61 23.25
CA GLU A 545 65.71 12.29 22.84
C GLU A 545 64.97 11.58 23.99
N HIS A 546 65.49 11.68 25.22
CA HIS A 546 64.85 11.14 26.41
C HIS A 546 63.49 11.80 26.68
N THR A 547 63.40 13.13 26.65
CA THR A 547 62.14 13.85 26.91
C THR A 547 61.11 13.59 25.81
N ILE A 548 61.53 13.46 24.54
CA ILE A 548 60.63 13.04 23.45
C ILE A 548 60.10 11.62 23.69
N ALA A 549 60.96 10.69 24.15
CA ALA A 549 60.55 9.34 24.49
C ALA A 549 59.55 9.32 25.66
N ASP A 550 59.81 10.06 26.73
CA ASP A 550 58.94 10.16 27.90
C ASP A 550 57.55 10.73 27.55
N ILE A 551 57.49 11.77 26.71
CA ILE A 551 56.22 12.37 26.26
C ILE A 551 55.44 11.38 25.38
N LYS A 552 56.12 10.65 24.49
CA LYS A 552 55.48 9.61 23.68
C LYS A 552 54.91 8.49 24.55
N GLU A 553 55.68 8.01 25.52
CA GLU A 553 55.25 6.94 26.43
C GLU A 553 54.07 7.39 27.30
N THR A 554 54.14 8.60 27.87
CA THR A 554 53.06 9.18 28.68
C THR A 554 51.79 9.39 27.85
N SER A 555 51.92 9.88 26.62
CA SER A 555 50.78 10.07 25.70
C SER A 555 50.17 8.75 25.26
N GLN A 556 50.99 7.75 24.94
CA GLN A 556 50.52 6.39 24.60
C GLN A 556 49.80 5.73 25.77
N HIS A 557 50.31 5.90 26.99
CA HIS A 557 49.67 5.38 28.18
C HIS A 557 48.29 6.04 28.43
N LYS A 558 48.21 7.36 28.32
CA LYS A 558 46.94 8.11 28.42
C LYS A 558 45.94 7.72 27.32
N GLU A 559 46.39 7.63 26.08
CA GLU A 559 45.56 7.21 24.95
C GLU A 559 45.03 5.79 25.16
N LYS A 560 45.89 4.86 25.60
CA LYS A 560 45.51 3.47 25.87
C LYS A 560 44.42 3.38 26.95
N ILE A 561 44.59 4.07 28.07
CA ILE A 561 43.59 4.09 29.15
C ILE A 561 42.25 4.66 28.66
N MET A 562 42.27 5.77 27.93
CA MET A 562 41.05 6.41 27.44
C MET A 562 40.32 5.54 26.40
N VAL A 563 41.07 4.94 25.47
CA VAL A 563 40.54 4.01 24.47
C VAL A 563 39.95 2.77 25.12
N GLU A 564 40.60 2.22 26.15
CA GLU A 564 40.10 1.08 26.92
C GLU A 564 38.78 1.41 27.63
N ASN A 565 38.71 2.56 28.31
CA ASN A 565 37.48 3.03 28.99
C ASN A 565 36.31 3.27 28.02
N MET A 566 36.56 3.90 26.87
CA MET A 566 35.54 4.13 25.84
C MET A 566 35.09 2.80 25.21
N ASN A 567 36.01 1.87 24.93
CA ASN A 567 35.67 0.55 24.42
C ASN A 567 34.83 -0.28 25.40
N VAL A 568 35.13 -0.21 26.70
CA VAL A 568 34.30 -0.85 27.75
C VAL A 568 32.87 -0.28 27.73
N SER A 569 32.74 1.04 27.58
CA SER A 569 31.42 1.70 27.51
C SER A 569 30.65 1.32 26.23
N ILE A 570 31.33 1.26 25.09
CA ILE A 570 30.77 0.79 23.80
C ILE A 570 30.29 -0.66 23.94
N GLN A 571 31.12 -1.55 24.49
CA GLN A 571 30.75 -2.95 24.73
C GLN A 571 29.57 -3.08 25.68
N LEU A 572 29.49 -2.23 26.71
CA LEU A 572 28.36 -2.20 27.64
C LEU A 572 27.05 -1.83 26.92
N HIS A 573 27.03 -0.76 26.13
CA HIS A 573 25.84 -0.36 25.36
C HIS A 573 25.43 -1.41 24.33
N LYS A 574 26.41 -1.99 23.63
CA LYS A 574 26.17 -3.10 22.69
C LYS A 574 25.59 -4.33 23.38
N LYS A 575 26.17 -4.74 24.52
CA LYS A 575 25.68 -5.87 25.32
C LYS A 575 24.26 -5.61 25.81
N ARG A 576 23.96 -4.41 26.31
CA ARG A 576 22.61 -4.00 26.72
C ARG A 576 21.63 -4.03 25.56
N ALA A 577 22.01 -3.56 24.38
CA ALA A 577 21.14 -3.61 23.19
C ALA A 577 20.83 -5.07 22.79
N GLU A 578 21.83 -5.96 22.80
CA GLU A 578 21.64 -7.39 22.51
C GLU A 578 20.81 -8.11 23.59
N GLU A 579 21.05 -7.83 24.87
CA GLU A 579 20.21 -8.33 25.97
C GLU A 579 18.75 -7.88 25.81
N MET A 580 18.52 -6.61 25.49
CA MET A 580 17.19 -6.07 25.25
C MET A 580 16.53 -6.67 24.00
N LYS A 581 17.27 -6.95 22.92
CA LYS A 581 16.77 -7.71 21.76
C LYS A 581 16.35 -9.12 22.16
N GLY A 582 17.16 -9.80 22.97
CA GLY A 582 16.84 -11.13 23.50
C GLY A 582 15.57 -11.12 24.37
N GLN A 583 15.47 -10.15 25.29
CA GLN A 583 14.28 -9.96 26.12
C GLN A 583 13.04 -9.61 25.29
N ARG A 584 13.17 -8.74 24.29
CA ARG A 584 12.10 -8.41 23.34
C ARG A 584 11.63 -9.64 22.58
N ALA A 585 12.53 -10.46 22.06
CA ALA A 585 12.17 -11.68 21.33
C ALA A 585 11.47 -12.72 22.22
N ALA A 586 11.92 -12.86 23.47
CA ALA A 586 11.26 -13.71 24.47
C ALA A 586 9.86 -13.19 24.82
N ALA A 587 9.74 -11.88 25.11
CA ALA A 587 8.48 -11.21 25.40
C ALA A 587 7.52 -11.27 24.20
N GLU A 588 8.01 -11.08 22.97
CA GLU A 588 7.21 -11.20 21.74
C GLU A 588 6.63 -12.61 21.61
N LYS A 589 7.45 -13.66 21.83
CA LYS A 589 6.98 -15.05 21.77
C LYS A 589 5.92 -15.33 22.84
N GLU A 590 6.13 -14.88 24.07
CA GLU A 590 5.20 -15.07 25.19
C GLU A 590 3.89 -14.30 24.97
N GLN A 591 3.98 -13.02 24.62
CA GLN A 591 2.84 -12.14 24.38
C GLN A 591 2.05 -12.56 23.15
N MET A 592 2.71 -13.01 22.07
CA MET A 592 2.02 -13.57 20.90
C MET A 592 1.30 -14.88 21.24
N ALA A 593 1.91 -15.76 22.04
CA ALA A 593 1.24 -16.98 22.50
C ALA A 593 0.00 -16.65 23.36
N ALA A 594 0.11 -15.71 24.29
CA ALA A 594 -1.01 -15.25 25.11
C ALA A 594 -2.09 -14.55 24.27
N ALA A 595 -1.71 -13.73 23.30
CA ALA A 595 -2.63 -13.08 22.37
C ALA A 595 -3.36 -14.11 21.51
N ASN A 596 -2.66 -15.11 20.97
CA ASN A 596 -3.27 -16.21 20.21
C ASN A 596 -4.26 -17.01 21.06
N GLN A 597 -3.94 -17.27 22.33
CA GLN A 597 -4.86 -17.92 23.25
C GLN A 597 -6.10 -17.06 23.54
N LYS A 598 -5.95 -15.74 23.72
CA LYS A 598 -7.08 -14.81 23.86
C LYS A 598 -7.94 -14.74 22.60
N ILE A 599 -7.31 -14.69 21.42
CA ILE A 599 -7.99 -14.73 20.12
C ILE A 599 -8.79 -16.03 20.01
N GLU A 600 -8.18 -17.18 20.31
CA GLU A 600 -8.85 -18.49 20.28
C GLU A 600 -10.03 -18.52 21.25
N ASN A 601 -9.85 -18.11 22.51
CA ASN A 601 -10.92 -18.06 23.50
C ASN A 601 -12.09 -17.15 23.07
N THR A 602 -11.80 -16.05 22.38
CA THR A 602 -12.80 -15.08 21.91
C THR A 602 -13.53 -15.57 20.65
N THR A 603 -12.83 -16.29 19.77
CA THR A 603 -13.32 -16.62 18.42
C THR A 603 -13.73 -18.08 18.22
N ALA A 604 -13.28 -19.01 19.07
CA ALA A 604 -13.53 -20.45 18.89
C ALA A 604 -15.02 -20.77 18.82
N ASP A 605 -15.83 -20.14 19.66
CA ASP A 605 -17.27 -20.36 19.65
C ASP A 605 -17.96 -19.75 18.43
N LEU A 606 -17.43 -18.67 17.85
CA LEU A 606 -17.94 -18.12 16.59
C LEU A 606 -17.65 -19.07 15.42
N ILE A 607 -16.43 -19.59 15.36
CA ILE A 607 -15.99 -20.51 14.30
C ILE A 607 -16.80 -21.81 14.36
N LYS A 608 -17.11 -22.31 15.57
CA LYS A 608 -17.93 -23.51 15.78
C LYS A 608 -19.35 -23.40 15.20
N ILE A 609 -19.90 -22.19 15.06
CA ILE A 609 -21.25 -21.97 14.51
C ILE A 609 -21.39 -22.57 13.10
N PHE A 610 -20.32 -22.57 12.31
CA PHE A 610 -20.33 -23.06 10.93
C PHE A 610 -19.58 -24.38 10.72
N ALA A 611 -18.85 -24.86 11.74
CA ALA A 611 -18.19 -26.17 11.72
C ALA A 611 -19.14 -27.33 12.05
N GLN A 612 -20.30 -27.05 12.64
CA GLN A 612 -21.32 -28.04 13.05
C GLN A 612 -22.51 -28.13 12.07
N SER A 613 -22.42 -27.51 10.89
CA SER A 613 -23.52 -27.38 9.93
C SER A 613 -23.25 -28.00 8.56
#